data_AF-A0A6P8TT63-F1
#
_entry.id   AF-A0A6P8TT63-F1
#
_cell.length_a   1.000
_cell.length_b   1.000
_cell.length_c   1.000
_cell.angle_alpha   90.00
_cell.angle_beta   90.00
_cell.angle_gamma   90.00
#
_symmetry.space_group_name_H-M   'P 1'
#
loop_
_entity.id
_entity.type
_entity.pdbx_description
1 polymer ?
#
loop_
_entity_poly.entity_id
_entity_poly.type
_entity_poly.pdbx_seq_one_letter_code
_entity_poly.pdbx_strand_id
1 'polypeptide(L)'
;MSNLKGKREEYLSVKDLQKVLDSCKLHLSQVDEVWPNIYIGNVAVAQNKTSLQKLADDSTHFDLDVYFNPAADFIHKALKTHDGKVLVHCIMGMSRSSTLVLAYLMIYHQLPLKRALQKLIQKRAIYPNRNFLALLLDLDLQLTRKEKTCQIL
;
A
#
# COMPACT_ATOMS: atom_id res chain seq x y z
N MET A 1 -32.75 -30.07 -13.56
CA MET A 1 -31.67 -30.04 -12.56
C MET A 1 -30.44 -29.35 -13.17
N SER A 2 -30.35 -28.01 -13.09
CA SER A 2 -29.16 -27.27 -13.52
C SER A 2 -28.33 -26.90 -12.29
N ASN A 3 -27.12 -27.44 -12.27
CA ASN A 3 -26.16 -27.41 -11.18
C ASN A 3 -25.56 -26.00 -11.01
N LEU A 4 -26.11 -25.19 -10.10
CA LEU A 4 -25.47 -23.95 -9.64
C LEU A 4 -24.33 -24.30 -8.67
N LYS A 5 -23.21 -24.80 -9.20
CA LYS A 5 -21.95 -24.79 -8.46
C LYS A 5 -21.49 -23.35 -8.34
N GLY A 6 -21.82 -22.71 -7.22
CA GLY A 6 -21.25 -21.42 -6.85
C GLY A 6 -19.73 -21.49 -6.93
N LYS A 7 -19.13 -20.67 -7.78
CA LYS A 7 -17.68 -20.45 -7.78
C LYS A 7 -17.33 -19.93 -6.40
N ARG A 8 -16.54 -20.67 -5.61
CA ARG A 8 -15.93 -20.11 -4.40
C ARG A 8 -15.06 -18.93 -4.84
N GLU A 9 -15.42 -17.71 -4.44
CA GLU A 9 -14.49 -16.58 -4.49
C GLU A 9 -13.29 -16.98 -3.61
N GLU A 10 -12.14 -17.24 -4.25
CA GLU A 10 -10.91 -17.54 -3.53
C GLU A 10 -10.35 -16.23 -2.98
N TYR A 11 -10.58 -16.00 -1.69
CA TYR A 11 -10.11 -14.81 -0.99
C TYR A 11 -8.58 -14.86 -0.83
N LEU A 12 -7.93 -13.72 -1.08
CA LEU A 12 -6.49 -13.58 -0.94
C LEU A 12 -6.10 -13.63 0.54
N SER A 13 -5.12 -14.46 0.91
CA SER A 13 -4.64 -14.54 2.29
C SER A 13 -3.33 -13.77 2.49
N VAL A 14 -3.01 -13.43 3.75
CA VAL A 14 -1.70 -12.85 4.12
C VAL A 14 -0.54 -13.73 3.65
N LYS A 15 -0.70 -15.06 3.66
CA LYS A 15 0.33 -15.99 3.17
C LYS A 15 0.54 -15.83 1.66
N ASP A 16 -0.50 -15.56 0.91
CA ASP A 16 -0.39 -15.36 -0.54
C ASP A 16 0.28 -14.03 -0.87
N LEU A 17 0.03 -12.99 -0.07
CA LEU A 17 0.75 -11.73 -0.16
C LEU A 17 2.23 -11.88 0.19
N GLN A 18 2.55 -12.65 1.22
CA GLN A 18 3.95 -12.96 1.59
C GLN A 18 4.69 -13.64 0.43
N LYS A 19 4.08 -14.62 -0.25
CA LYS A 19 4.68 -15.24 -1.44
C LYS A 19 4.99 -14.21 -2.55
N VAL A 20 4.13 -13.20 -2.73
CA VAL A 20 4.39 -12.10 -3.67
C VAL A 20 5.59 -11.27 -3.22
N LEU A 21 5.66 -10.89 -1.94
CA LEU A 21 6.78 -10.15 -1.37
C LEU A 21 8.11 -10.92 -1.48
N ASP A 22 8.10 -12.22 -1.15
CA ASP A 22 9.28 -13.10 -1.18
C ASP A 22 9.85 -13.28 -2.60
N SER A 23 9.05 -12.98 -3.64
CA SER A 23 9.51 -12.98 -5.03
C SER A 23 10.39 -11.77 -5.39
N CYS A 24 10.38 -10.71 -4.57
CA CYS A 24 11.21 -9.53 -4.79
C CYS A 24 12.71 -9.86 -4.67
N LYS A 25 13.50 -9.44 -5.67
CA LYS A 25 14.96 -9.63 -5.73
C LYS A 25 15.77 -8.34 -5.69
N LEU A 26 15.10 -7.20 -5.47
CA LEU A 26 15.76 -5.91 -5.39
C LEU A 26 16.53 -5.75 -4.08
N HIS A 27 17.62 -4.99 -4.15
CA HIS A 27 18.32 -4.50 -2.96
C HIS A 27 17.66 -3.20 -2.46
N LEU A 28 17.75 -2.97 -1.15
CA LEU A 28 17.19 -1.77 -0.53
C LEU A 28 18.07 -0.55 -0.82
N SER A 29 17.54 0.42 -1.56
CA SER A 29 18.18 1.71 -1.78
C SER A 29 17.69 2.77 -0.77
N GLN A 30 18.33 3.94 -0.75
CA GLN A 30 17.91 5.05 0.10
C GLN A 30 16.57 5.64 -0.31
N VAL A 31 16.31 5.71 -1.62
CA VAL A 31 15.07 6.24 -2.21
C VAL A 31 14.86 5.64 -3.59
N ASP A 32 13.63 5.22 -3.87
CA ASP A 32 13.23 4.77 -5.20
C ASP A 32 11.95 5.47 -5.62
N GLU A 33 11.84 5.81 -6.92
CA GLU A 33 10.57 6.18 -7.53
C GLU A 33 9.74 4.91 -7.77
N VAL A 34 8.63 4.79 -7.05
CA VAL A 34 7.81 3.56 -7.06
C VAL A 34 6.55 3.71 -7.91
N TRP A 35 6.17 4.94 -8.22
CA TRP A 35 5.08 5.34 -9.10
C TRP A 35 5.40 6.75 -9.64
N PRO A 36 4.88 7.18 -10.82
CA PRO A 36 5.19 8.52 -11.33
C PRO A 36 5.06 9.61 -10.27
N ASN A 37 6.18 10.29 -10.00
CA ASN A 37 6.34 11.35 -9.00
C ASN A 37 6.10 10.96 -7.52
N ILE A 38 6.07 9.66 -7.21
CA ILE A 38 5.98 9.11 -5.83
C ILE A 38 7.24 8.34 -5.51
N TYR A 39 7.90 8.75 -4.44
CA TYR A 39 9.15 8.19 -3.97
C TYR A 39 8.94 7.54 -2.61
N ILE A 40 9.53 6.36 -2.41
CA ILE A 40 9.66 5.77 -1.07
C ILE A 40 11.10 5.85 -0.63
N GLY A 41 11.33 6.40 0.58
CA GLY A 41 12.65 6.57 1.14
C GLY A 41 12.83 6.04 2.57
N ASN A 42 14.08 5.96 2.99
CA ASN A 42 14.48 5.69 4.37
C ASN A 42 14.69 7.00 5.17
N VAL A 43 15.07 6.91 6.45
CA VAL A 43 15.33 8.10 7.29
C VAL A 43 16.49 8.98 6.82
N ALA A 44 17.41 8.45 5.99
CA ALA A 44 18.56 9.23 5.53
C ALA A 44 18.14 10.32 4.54
N VAL A 45 17.10 10.08 3.74
CA VAL A 45 16.60 11.03 2.74
C VAL A 45 15.55 12.01 3.30
N ALA A 46 15.10 11.81 4.53
CA ALA A 46 14.14 12.70 5.17
C ALA A 46 14.85 13.97 5.68
N GLN A 47 14.48 15.13 5.15
CA GLN A 47 14.97 16.43 5.64
C GLN A 47 14.53 16.73 7.08
N ASN A 48 13.35 16.23 7.49
CA ASN A 48 12.83 16.34 8.85
C ASN A 48 12.72 14.96 9.50
N LYS A 49 13.83 14.49 10.07
CA LYS A 49 14.00 13.12 10.60
C LYS A 49 13.03 12.77 11.74
N THR A 50 12.47 13.77 12.43
CA THR A 50 11.82 13.58 13.73
C THR A 50 10.29 13.46 13.66
N SER A 51 9.65 13.91 12.57
CA SER A 51 8.18 14.04 12.54
C SER A 51 7.41 12.74 12.27
N LEU A 52 7.93 11.81 11.45
CA LEU A 52 7.25 10.53 11.17
C LEU A 52 7.57 9.40 12.17
N GLN A 53 8.72 9.46 12.86
CA GLN A 53 9.09 8.43 13.85
C GLN A 53 8.09 8.34 15.01
N LYS A 54 7.40 9.44 15.33
CA LYS A 54 6.45 9.50 16.46
C LYS A 54 5.01 9.13 16.08
N LEU A 55 4.65 9.14 14.80
CA LEU A 55 3.24 9.08 14.38
C LEU A 55 2.71 7.66 14.12
N ALA A 56 3.60 6.69 13.86
CA ALA A 56 3.19 5.31 13.64
C ALA A 56 4.25 4.33 14.13
N ASP A 57 3.88 3.50 15.10
CA ASP A 57 4.69 2.34 15.50
C ASP A 57 4.60 1.25 14.42
N ASP A 58 5.68 0.51 14.20
CA ASP A 58 5.70 -0.64 13.27
C ASP A 58 5.31 -1.94 13.98
N SER A 59 4.68 -1.83 15.15
CA SER A 59 4.26 -2.97 15.94
C SER A 59 3.00 -3.62 15.38
N THR A 60 2.78 -4.86 15.80
CA THR A 60 1.64 -5.69 15.39
C THR A 60 0.29 -5.21 15.91
N HIS A 61 0.26 -4.14 16.70
CA HIS A 61 -0.95 -3.59 17.34
C HIS A 61 -1.26 -2.16 16.91
N PHE A 62 -0.50 -1.61 15.95
CA PHE A 62 -0.75 -0.26 15.46
C PHE A 62 -1.79 -0.26 14.34
N ASP A 63 -2.88 0.49 14.55
CA ASP A 63 -3.95 0.69 13.58
C ASP A 63 -3.53 1.73 12.54
N LEU A 64 -2.79 1.28 11.51
CA LEU A 64 -2.30 2.15 10.44
C LEU A 64 -3.41 2.54 9.44
N ASP A 65 -4.52 1.82 9.43
CA ASP A 65 -5.64 2.00 8.51
C ASP A 65 -6.37 3.33 8.71
N VAL A 66 -6.38 3.86 9.93
CA VAL A 66 -6.88 5.22 10.23
C VAL A 66 -6.18 6.30 9.41
N TYR A 67 -4.96 6.02 8.92
CA TYR A 67 -4.17 6.92 8.08
C TYR A 67 -4.30 6.64 6.57
N PHE A 68 -5.00 5.59 6.13
CA PHE A 68 -5.08 5.25 4.71
C PHE A 68 -5.71 6.37 3.88
N ASN A 69 -6.91 6.84 4.24
CA ASN A 69 -7.56 7.93 3.52
C ASN A 69 -6.81 9.27 3.68
N PRO A 70 -6.46 9.73 4.91
CA PRO A 70 -5.72 10.99 5.07
C PRO A 70 -4.40 11.03 4.29
N ALA A 71 -3.62 9.94 4.32
CA ALA A 71 -2.35 9.87 3.60
C ALA A 71 -2.56 9.79 2.08
N ALA A 72 -3.51 8.97 1.62
CA ALA A 72 -3.83 8.88 0.20
C ALA A 72 -4.31 10.21 -0.37
N ASP A 73 -5.17 10.93 0.35
CA ASP A 73 -5.65 12.26 -0.03
C ASP A 73 -4.51 13.28 -0.09
N PHE A 74 -3.60 13.24 0.89
CA PHE A 74 -2.41 14.10 0.88
C PHE A 74 -1.55 13.85 -0.36
N ILE A 75 -1.23 12.57 -0.64
CA ILE A 75 -0.45 12.17 -1.82
C ILE A 75 -1.15 12.66 -3.09
N HIS A 76 -2.44 12.39 -3.24
CA HIS A 76 -3.20 12.76 -4.44
C HIS A 76 -3.25 14.27 -4.68
N LYS A 77 -3.51 15.05 -3.62
CA LYS A 77 -3.55 16.52 -3.70
C LYS A 77 -2.18 17.08 -4.08
N ALA A 78 -1.11 16.58 -3.48
CA ALA A 78 0.25 17.01 -3.79
C ALA A 78 0.64 16.70 -5.25
N LEU A 79 0.25 15.53 -5.78
CA LEU A 79 0.53 15.18 -7.18
C LEU A 79 -0.27 15.98 -8.21
N LYS A 80 -1.35 16.65 -7.80
CA LYS A 80 -2.15 17.54 -8.66
C LYS A 80 -1.56 18.94 -8.81
N THR A 81 -0.55 19.32 -8.01
CA THR A 81 0.10 20.62 -8.17
C THR A 81 1.07 20.57 -9.36
N HIS A 82 1.37 21.74 -9.94
CA HIS A 82 2.41 21.85 -10.96
C HIS A 82 3.74 21.29 -10.42
N ASP A 83 4.37 20.37 -11.15
CA ASP A 83 5.57 19.63 -10.76
C ASP A 83 5.50 18.93 -9.38
N GLY A 84 4.29 18.56 -8.94
CA GLY A 84 4.06 17.89 -7.67
C GLY A 84 4.81 16.57 -7.55
N LYS A 85 5.63 16.44 -6.50
CA LYS A 85 6.35 15.21 -6.14
C LYS A 85 6.18 14.92 -4.67
N VAL A 86 6.08 13.64 -4.33
CA VAL A 86 5.85 13.20 -2.95
C VAL A 86 6.89 12.18 -2.53
N LEU A 87 7.54 12.44 -1.40
CA LEU A 87 8.36 11.47 -0.70
C LEU A 87 7.59 10.90 0.49
N VAL A 88 7.35 9.59 0.49
CA VAL A 88 6.78 8.86 1.62
C VAL A 88 7.90 8.04 2.26
N HIS A 89 8.24 8.33 3.51
CA HIS A 89 9.36 7.63 4.17
C HIS A 89 8.97 7.01 5.50
N CYS A 90 9.73 6.01 5.92
CA CYS A 90 9.75 5.53 7.31
C CYS A 90 11.21 5.28 7.72
N ILE A 91 11.49 4.39 8.68
CA ILE A 91 12.87 4.07 9.07
C ILE A 91 13.64 3.49 7.89
N MET A 92 13.17 2.36 7.35
CA MET A 92 13.82 1.67 6.23
C MET A 92 13.14 1.91 4.88
N GLY A 93 11.97 2.55 4.87
CA GLY A 93 11.14 2.65 3.66
C GLY A 93 10.58 1.29 3.21
N MET A 94 10.38 0.35 4.14
CA MET A 94 10.03 -1.06 3.85
C MET A 94 8.60 -1.44 4.24
N SER A 95 8.13 -1.00 5.41
CA SER A 95 6.85 -1.41 5.99
C SER A 95 5.85 -0.25 5.93
N ARG A 96 5.74 0.57 6.99
CA ARG A 96 4.79 1.71 7.11
C ARG A 96 4.62 2.56 5.84
N SER A 97 5.71 3.08 5.28
CA SER A 97 5.64 3.95 4.10
C SER A 97 5.12 3.23 2.87
N SER A 98 5.53 1.97 2.66
CA SER A 98 5.04 1.16 1.56
C SER A 98 3.57 0.82 1.72
N THR A 99 3.10 0.55 2.94
CA THR A 99 1.67 0.32 3.23
C THR A 99 0.82 1.52 2.82
N LEU A 100 1.25 2.75 3.17
CA LEU A 100 0.51 3.96 2.81
C LEU A 100 0.50 4.21 1.29
N VAL A 101 1.61 3.93 0.60
CA VAL A 101 1.66 4.02 -0.87
C VAL A 101 0.77 2.95 -1.52
N LEU A 102 0.77 1.72 -1.00
CA LEU A 102 -0.13 0.66 -1.47
C LEU A 102 -1.60 1.07 -1.31
N ALA A 103 -1.97 1.59 -0.13
CA ALA A 103 -3.32 2.10 0.12
C ALA A 103 -3.70 3.22 -0.86
N TYR A 104 -2.80 4.17 -1.12
CA TYR A 104 -3.02 5.21 -2.14
C TYR A 104 -3.27 4.62 -3.54
N LEU A 105 -2.47 3.65 -3.98
CA LEU A 105 -2.64 3.00 -5.28
C LEU A 105 -3.98 2.25 -5.36
N MET A 106 -4.42 1.64 -4.28
CA MET A 106 -5.72 0.97 -4.23
C MET A 106 -6.87 1.99 -4.28
N ILE A 107 -6.80 3.06 -3.50
CA ILE A 107 -7.88 4.05 -3.38
C ILE A 107 -8.02 4.93 -4.64
N TYR A 108 -6.92 5.48 -5.15
CA TYR A 108 -6.96 6.47 -6.22
C TYR A 108 -6.68 5.92 -7.61
N HIS A 109 -5.96 4.79 -7.71
CA HIS A 109 -5.70 4.11 -8.98
C HIS A 109 -6.54 2.83 -9.16
N GLN A 110 -7.41 2.51 -8.20
CA GLN A 110 -8.32 1.35 -8.24
C GLN A 110 -7.59 0.05 -8.55
N LEU A 111 -6.36 -0.09 -8.04
CA LEU A 111 -5.56 -1.29 -8.22
C LEU A 111 -5.92 -2.31 -7.13
N PRO A 112 -6.28 -3.56 -7.48
CA PRO A 112 -6.41 -4.63 -6.50
C PRO A 112 -5.10 -4.82 -5.74
N LEU A 113 -5.16 -5.13 -4.45
CA LEU A 113 -3.98 -5.21 -3.57
C LEU A 113 -2.84 -6.05 -4.17
N LYS A 114 -3.15 -7.24 -4.70
CA LYS A 114 -2.14 -8.11 -5.32
C LYS A 114 -1.40 -7.42 -6.47
N ARG A 115 -2.11 -6.65 -7.31
CA ARG A 115 -1.51 -5.91 -8.42
C ARG A 115 -0.72 -4.69 -7.94
N ALA A 116 -1.20 -3.98 -6.93
CA ALA A 116 -0.47 -2.89 -6.31
C ALA A 116 0.88 -3.38 -5.75
N LEU A 117 0.87 -4.51 -5.02
CA LEU A 117 2.09 -5.16 -4.51
C LEU A 117 3.04 -5.56 -5.63
N GLN A 118 2.54 -6.27 -6.66
CA GLN A 118 3.36 -6.69 -7.80
C GLN A 118 4.05 -5.52 -8.50
N LYS A 119 3.37 -4.37 -8.63
CA LYS A 119 3.96 -3.15 -9.20
C LYS A 119 5.02 -2.54 -8.29
N LEU A 120 4.76 -2.48 -6.97
CA LEU A 120 5.67 -1.84 -6.03
C LEU A 120 6.98 -2.63 -5.86
N ILE A 121 6.90 -3.97 -5.79
CA ILE A 121 8.09 -4.84 -5.64
C ILE A 121 8.99 -4.86 -6.89
N GLN A 122 8.51 -4.38 -8.04
CA GLN A 122 9.34 -4.19 -9.24
C GLN A 122 10.21 -2.93 -9.15
N LYS A 123 9.91 -2.03 -8.22
CA LYS A 123 10.57 -0.73 -8.07
C LYS A 123 11.36 -0.59 -6.78
N ARG A 124 10.90 -1.25 -5.71
CA ARG A 124 11.55 -1.20 -4.39
C ARG A 124 11.33 -2.48 -3.61
N ALA A 125 12.37 -2.93 -2.90
CA ALA A 125 12.21 -3.94 -1.87
C ALA A 125 11.34 -3.40 -0.74
N ILE A 126 10.23 -4.08 -0.45
CA ILE A 126 9.29 -3.72 0.62
C ILE A 126 8.88 -4.98 1.37
N TYR A 127 8.47 -4.82 2.61
CA TYR A 127 7.95 -5.91 3.43
C TYR A 127 7.03 -5.36 4.53
N PRO A 128 5.78 -4.98 4.21
CA PRO A 128 4.78 -4.67 5.23
C PRO A 128 4.66 -5.83 6.23
N ASN A 129 4.54 -5.51 7.52
CA ASN A 129 4.33 -6.53 8.53
C ASN A 129 2.97 -7.24 8.35
N ARG A 130 2.78 -8.37 9.04
CA ARG A 130 1.55 -9.17 8.94
C ARG A 130 0.27 -8.40 9.25
N ASN A 131 0.31 -7.50 10.24
CA ASN A 131 -0.85 -6.68 10.60
C ASN A 131 -1.21 -5.73 9.45
N PHE A 132 -0.22 -5.04 8.88
CA PHE A 132 -0.46 -4.13 7.76
C PHE A 132 -0.94 -4.85 6.49
N LEU A 133 -0.48 -6.07 6.23
CA LEU A 133 -1.03 -6.89 5.15
C LEU A 133 -2.50 -7.26 5.39
N ALA A 134 -2.89 -7.52 6.64
CA ALA A 134 -4.30 -7.75 6.99
C ALA A 134 -5.14 -6.48 6.80
N LEU A 135 -4.68 -5.33 7.27
CA LEU A 135 -5.36 -4.04 7.05
C LEU A 135 -5.54 -3.71 5.56
N LEU A 136 -4.54 -4.01 4.73
CA LEU A 136 -4.65 -3.84 3.28
C LEU A 136 -5.65 -4.82 2.65
N LEU A 137 -5.75 -6.06 3.14
CA LEU A 137 -6.76 -7.01 2.67
C LEU A 137 -8.17 -6.51 3.03
N ASP A 138 -8.35 -5.99 4.23
CA ASP A 138 -9.62 -5.40 4.65
C ASP A 138 -10.00 -4.20 3.77
N LEU A 139 -9.03 -3.34 3.41
CA LEU A 139 -9.23 -2.26 2.44
C LEU A 139 -9.64 -2.80 1.07
N ASP A 140 -8.98 -3.82 0.54
CA ASP A 140 -9.28 -4.44 -0.76
C ASP A 140 -10.72 -4.98 -0.82
N LEU A 141 -11.16 -5.62 0.27
CA LEU A 141 -12.53 -6.10 0.44
C LEU A 141 -13.54 -4.95 0.48
N GLN A 142 -13.24 -3.87 1.21
CA GLN A 142 -14.11 -2.70 1.30
C GLN A 142 -14.27 -2.01 -0.06
N LEU A 143 -13.17 -1.83 -0.81
CA LEU A 143 -13.21 -1.21 -2.14
C LEU A 143 -13.97 -2.10 -3.15
N THR A 144 -13.72 -3.40 -3.16
CA THR A 144 -14.45 -4.36 -4.02
C THR A 144 -15.95 -4.34 -3.74
N ARG A 145 -16.36 -4.24 -2.46
CA ARG A 145 -17.79 -4.13 -2.09
C ARG A 145 -18.39 -2.82 -2.59
N LYS A 146 -17.70 -1.69 -2.42
CA LYS A 146 -18.14 -0.37 -2.90
C LYS A 146 -18.32 -0.35 -4.42
N GLU A 147 -17.38 -0.92 -5.17
CA GLU A 147 -17.48 -1.04 -6.64
C GLU A 147 -18.72 -1.84 -7.06
N LYS A 148 -18.97 -2.99 -6.44
CA LYS A 148 -20.17 -3.81 -6.71
C LYS A 148 -21.46 -3.06 -6.39
N THR A 149 -21.50 -2.26 -5.31
CA THR A 149 -22.69 -1.44 -4.98
C THR A 149 -22.91 -0.31 -5.98
N CYS A 150 -21.86 0.39 -6.42
CA CYS A 150 -21.98 1.47 -7.42
C CYS A 150 -22.39 0.98 -8.81
N GLN A 151 -22.17 -0.30 -9.16
CA GLN A 151 -22.60 -0.87 -10.45
C GLN A 151 -24.08 -1.28 -10.49
N ILE A 152 -24.75 -1.34 -9.34
CA ILE A 152 -26.15 -1.79 -9.23
C ILE A 152 -27.12 -0.61 -9.08
N LEU A 153 -26.61 0.57 -8.70
CA LEU A 153 -27.35 1.83 -8.64
C LEU A 153 -27.25 2.58 -9.97
#